data_AF-A0A7X9WJQ0-F1
#
_entry.id   AF-A0A7X9WJQ0-F1
#
_cell.length_a   1.000
_cell.length_b   1.000
_cell.length_c   1.000
_cell.angle_alpha   90.00
_cell.angle_beta   90.00
_cell.angle_gamma   90.00
#
_symmetry.space_group_name_H-M   'P 1'
#
loop_
_entity.id
_entity.type
_entity.pdbx_description
1 polymer ?
#
loop_
_entity_poly.entity_id
_entity_poly.type
_entity_poly.pdbx_seq_one_letter_code
_entity_poly.pdbx_strand_id
1 'polypeptide(L)'
;MVFDLRGALLKKEETESARLVDFEFRLRARTMRLLAPVIGHDPDAMAMRIALQDDEAILIDLAATNPDIRLRFAEARDEARRQLIAERGDPTPYKLA
;
A
#
# COMPACT_ATOMS: atom_id res chain seq x y z
N MET A 1 -20.46 28.84 -22.82
CA MET A 1 -20.35 27.67 -21.94
C MET A 1 -19.46 28.06 -20.77
N VAL A 2 -20.02 28.20 -19.57
CA VAL A 2 -19.22 28.53 -18.38
C VAL A 2 -18.53 27.25 -17.92
N PHE A 3 -17.20 27.24 -17.92
CA PHE A 3 -16.43 26.11 -17.41
C PHE A 3 -16.58 26.09 -15.89
N ASP A 4 -17.29 25.10 -15.35
CA ASP A 4 -17.43 24.93 -13.90
C ASP A 4 -16.12 24.38 -13.32
N LEU A 5 -15.19 25.31 -13.09
CA LEU A 5 -13.87 25.03 -12.54
C LEU A 5 -13.98 24.40 -11.14
N ARG A 6 -14.98 24.79 -10.35
CA ARG A 6 -15.15 24.29 -8.98
C ARG A 6 -15.61 22.84 -8.96
N GLY A 7 -16.61 22.49 -9.76
CA GLY A 7 -17.04 21.10 -9.94
C GLY A 7 -15.95 20.21 -10.52
N ALA A 8 -15.16 20.73 -11.47
CA ALA A 8 -14.02 20.02 -12.05
C ALA A 8 -12.90 19.77 -11.04
N LEU A 9 -12.59 20.74 -10.16
CA LEU A 9 -11.59 20.61 -9.11
C LEU A 9 -12.01 19.60 -8.03
N LEU A 10 -13.26 19.66 -7.56
CA LEU A 10 -13.78 18.71 -6.56
C LEU A 10 -13.77 17.26 -7.08
N LYS A 11 -14.22 17.04 -8.31
CA LYS A 11 -14.19 15.72 -8.95
C LYS A 11 -12.76 15.20 -9.15
N LYS A 12 -11.81 16.10 -9.39
CA LYS A 12 -10.38 15.77 -9.48
C LYS A 12 -9.84 15.35 -8.11
N GLU A 13 -10.15 16.07 -7.04
CA GLU A 13 -9.76 15.73 -5.67
C GLU A 13 -10.32 14.38 -5.21
N GLU A 14 -11.58 14.08 -5.50
CA GLU A 14 -12.19 12.77 -5.20
C GLU A 14 -11.48 11.62 -5.94
N THR A 15 -11.14 11.86 -7.21
CA THR A 15 -10.45 10.87 -8.05
C THR A 15 -9.01 10.63 -7.58
N GLU A 16 -8.30 11.69 -7.21
CA GLU A 16 -6.94 11.60 -6.65
C GLU A 16 -6.94 10.90 -5.28
N SER A 17 -7.90 11.21 -4.42
CA SER A 17 -8.05 10.53 -3.12
C SER A 17 -8.34 9.04 -3.29
N ALA A 18 -9.23 8.66 -4.22
CA ALA A 18 -9.52 7.26 -4.51
C ALA A 18 -8.30 6.51 -5.08
N ARG A 19 -7.48 7.17 -5.91
CA ARG A 19 -6.23 6.59 -6.44
C ARG A 19 -5.20 6.37 -5.35
N LEU A 20 -5.05 7.30 -4.41
CA LEU A 20 -4.13 7.17 -3.28
C LEU A 20 -4.54 6.02 -2.36
N VAL A 21 -5.84 5.91 -2.07
CA VAL A 21 -6.38 4.80 -1.26
C VAL A 21 -6.22 3.44 -1.95
N ASP A 22 -6.50 3.35 -3.26
CA ASP A 22 -6.29 2.11 -4.03
C ASP A 22 -4.80 1.73 -4.09
N PHE A 23 -3.90 2.72 -4.26
CA PHE A 23 -2.46 2.47 -4.25
C PHE A 23 -1.99 1.98 -2.88
N GLU A 24 -2.42 2.62 -1.79
CA GLU A 24 -2.06 2.25 -0.44
C GLU A 24 -2.53 0.83 -0.11
N PHE A 25 -3.78 0.49 -0.45
CA PHE A 25 -4.31 -0.86 -0.24
C PHE A 25 -3.50 -1.92 -1.00
N ARG A 26 -3.14 -1.64 -2.26
CA ARG A 26 -2.30 -2.54 -3.07
C ARG A 26 -0.89 -2.65 -2.52
N LEU A 27 -0.33 -1.55 -2.02
CA LEU A 27 0.98 -1.55 -1.39
C LEU A 27 0.98 -2.46 -0.17
N ARG A 28 -0.03 -2.34 0.70
CA ARG A 28 -0.19 -3.21 1.87
C ARG A 28 -0.31 -4.68 1.46
N ALA A 29 -1.22 -5.00 0.52
CA ALA A 29 -1.42 -6.37 0.05
C ALA A 29 -0.14 -6.98 -0.55
N ARG A 30 0.57 -6.23 -1.40
CA ARG A 30 1.81 -6.71 -2.02
C ARG A 30 2.95 -6.84 -1.02
N THR A 31 3.07 -5.92 -0.07
CA THR A 31 4.05 -6.01 1.02
C THR A 31 3.86 -7.30 1.81
N MET A 32 2.62 -7.61 2.20
CA MET A 32 2.31 -8.85 2.93
C MET A 32 2.60 -10.11 2.11
N ARG A 33 2.30 -10.11 0.80
CA ARG A 33 2.64 -11.23 -0.09
C ARG A 33 4.14 -11.46 -0.23
N LEU A 34 4.94 -10.38 -0.29
CA LEU A 34 6.40 -10.48 -0.38
C LEU A 34 7.03 -10.90 0.95
N LEU A 35 6.46 -10.45 2.07
CA LEU A 35 6.93 -10.78 3.41
C LEU A 35 6.65 -12.25 3.77
N ALA A 36 5.45 -12.74 3.45
CA ALA A 36 4.99 -14.09 3.82
C ALA A 36 5.99 -15.23 3.57
N PRO A 37 6.59 -15.40 2.36
CA PRO A 37 7.54 -16.48 2.14
C PRO A 37 8.84 -16.32 2.94
N VAL A 38 9.24 -15.09 3.28
CA VAL A 38 10.45 -14.81 4.08
C VAL A 38 10.29 -15.31 5.52
N ILE A 39 9.06 -15.33 6.03
CA ILE A 39 8.72 -15.76 7.40
C ILE A 39 7.99 -17.11 7.45
N GLY A 40 7.93 -17.84 6.32
CA GLY A 40 7.35 -19.19 6.26
C GLY A 40 5.83 -19.24 6.32
N HIS A 41 5.14 -18.18 5.89
CA HIS A 41 3.67 -18.11 5.83
C HIS A 41 3.14 -18.16 4.40
N ASP A 42 1.86 -18.51 4.26
CA ASP A 42 1.15 -18.45 2.98
C ASP A 42 0.91 -16.98 2.54
N PRO A 43 1.30 -16.59 1.31
CA PRO A 43 1.16 -15.22 0.82
C PRO A 43 -0.28 -14.70 0.78
N ASP A 44 -1.24 -15.53 0.37
CA ASP A 44 -2.62 -15.09 0.22
C ASP A 44 -3.32 -14.98 1.58
N ALA A 45 -3.09 -15.93 2.49
CA ALA A 45 -3.54 -15.83 3.87
C ALA A 45 -2.98 -14.58 4.56
N MET A 46 -1.70 -14.24 4.33
CA MET A 46 -1.09 -13.03 4.90
C MET A 46 -1.71 -11.77 4.29
N ALA A 47 -1.94 -11.75 2.97
CA ALA A 47 -2.60 -10.62 2.32
C ALA A 47 -4.03 -10.40 2.83
N MET A 48 -4.77 -11.47 3.16
CA MET A 48 -6.12 -11.36 3.73
C MET A 48 -6.13 -10.70 5.12
N ARG A 49 -5.06 -10.80 5.90
CA ARG A 49 -4.99 -10.17 7.23
C ARG A 49 -5.13 -8.65 7.19
N ILE A 50 -4.72 -8.00 6.11
CA ILE A 50 -4.81 -6.53 5.97
C ILE A 50 -6.25 -6.02 5.96
N ALA A 51 -7.21 -6.90 5.64
CA ALA A 51 -8.65 -6.57 5.65
C ALA A 51 -9.23 -6.55 7.07
N LEU A 52 -8.55 -7.21 8.03
CA LEU A 52 -9.01 -7.38 9.41
C LEU A 52 -8.20 -6.55 10.41
N GLN A 53 -6.95 -6.25 10.09
CA GLN A 53 -5.99 -5.60 10.98
C GLN A 53 -5.17 -4.54 10.24
N ASP A 54 -4.69 -3.54 10.97
CA ASP A 54 -3.64 -2.65 10.48
C ASP A 54 -2.29 -3.36 10.45
N ASP A 55 -1.31 -2.76 9.76
CA ASP A 55 0.00 -3.38 9.58
C ASP A 55 0.74 -3.52 10.93
N GLU A 56 0.56 -2.58 11.87
CA GLU A 56 1.24 -2.61 13.16
C GLU A 56 0.75 -3.77 14.03
N ALA A 57 -0.56 -4.01 14.10
CA ALA A 57 -1.13 -5.15 14.81
C ALA A 57 -0.63 -6.48 14.23
N ILE A 58 -0.57 -6.59 12.90
CA ILE A 58 -0.01 -7.78 12.22
C ILE A 58 1.47 -7.97 12.60
N LEU A 59 2.26 -6.91 12.63
CA LEU A 59 3.68 -6.98 12.99
C LEU A 59 3.91 -7.33 14.45
N ILE A 60 3.09 -6.81 15.37
CA ILE A 60 3.14 -7.16 16.79
C ILE A 60 2.89 -8.66 16.99
N ASP A 61 1.87 -9.20 16.33
CA ASP A 61 1.53 -10.64 16.40
C ASP A 61 2.70 -11.51 15.88
N LEU A 62 3.39 -11.06 14.83
CA LEU A 62 4.48 -11.80 14.19
C LEU A 62 5.84 -11.62 14.89
N ALA A 63 6.03 -10.55 15.67
CA ALA A 63 7.31 -10.24 16.31
C ALA A 63 7.75 -11.30 17.32
N ALA A 64 6.81 -12.01 17.94
CA ALA A 64 7.10 -13.08 18.91
C ALA A 64 7.91 -14.24 18.30
N THR A 65 7.67 -14.56 17.03
CA THR A 65 8.36 -15.65 16.31
C THR A 65 9.39 -15.14 15.30
N ASN A 66 9.37 -13.84 14.99
CA ASN A 66 10.24 -13.20 14.01
C ASN A 66 10.85 -11.91 14.57
N PRO A 67 12.00 -11.97 15.27
CA PRO A 67 12.62 -10.81 15.90
C PRO A 67 12.94 -9.65 14.93
N ASP A 68 13.30 -9.97 13.69
CA ASP A 68 13.64 -8.96 12.66
C ASP A 68 12.45 -8.58 11.77
N ILE A 69 11.21 -8.88 12.17
CA ILE A 69 10.02 -8.71 11.32
C ILE A 69 9.88 -7.29 10.79
N ARG A 70 10.21 -6.28 11.61
CA ARG A 70 10.11 -4.87 11.22
C ARG A 70 11.09 -4.49 10.11
N LEU A 71 12.32 -5.01 10.16
CA LEU A 71 13.31 -4.81 9.11
C LEU A 71 12.84 -5.47 7.80
N ARG A 72 12.44 -6.75 7.88
CA ARG A 72 11.93 -7.50 6.71
C ARG A 72 10.68 -6.87 6.11
N PHE A 73 9.80 -6.32 6.94
CA PHE A 73 8.63 -5.57 6.48
C PHE A 73 9.02 -4.29 5.74
N ALA A 74 10.00 -3.53 6.26
CA ALA A 74 10.47 -2.32 5.59
C ALA A 74 11.06 -2.64 4.21
N GLU A 75 11.91 -3.67 4.12
CA GLU A 75 12.49 -4.14 2.85
C GLU A 75 11.40 -4.61 1.86
N ALA A 76 10.45 -5.42 2.33
CA ALA A 76 9.32 -5.88 1.53
C ALA A 76 8.43 -4.73 1.05
N ARG A 77 8.26 -3.69 1.87
CA ARG A 77 7.45 -2.50 1.52
C ARG A 77 8.14 -1.67 0.45
N ASP A 78 9.45 -1.48 0.55
CA ASP A 78 10.23 -0.74 -0.46
C ASP A 78 10.25 -1.47 -1.80
N GLU A 79 10.37 -2.80 -1.78
CA GLU A 79 10.25 -3.63 -2.98
C GLU A 79 8.82 -3.56 -3.56
N ALA A 80 7.79 -3.74 -2.74
CA ALA A 80 6.39 -3.64 -3.17
C ALA A 80 6.07 -2.29 -3.82
N ARG A 81 6.62 -1.20 -3.25
CA ARG A 81 6.48 0.15 -3.79
C ARG A 81 7.14 0.27 -5.16
N ARG A 82 8.38 -0.21 -5.31
CA ARG A 82 9.08 -0.23 -6.61
C ARG A 82 8.29 -0.99 -7.67
N GLN A 83 7.77 -2.17 -7.33
CA GLN A 83 6.95 -2.97 -8.24
C GLN A 83 5.65 -2.26 -8.64
N LEU A 84 4.93 -1.67 -7.67
CA LEU A 84 3.67 -0.96 -7.96
C LEU A 84 3.86 0.29 -8.80
N ILE A 85 4.93 1.06 -8.55
CA ILE A 85 5.27 2.22 -9.38
C ILE A 85 5.60 1.78 -10.81
N ALA A 86 6.36 0.70 -10.98
CA ALA A 86 6.69 0.17 -12.30
C ALA A 86 5.44 -0.32 -13.07
N GLU A 87 4.49 -0.94 -12.38
CA GLU A 87 3.27 -1.48 -13.00
C GLU A 87 2.19 -0.42 -13.27
N ARG A 88 2.05 0.60 -12.42
CA ARG A 88 0.88 1.50 -12.41
C ARG A 88 1.22 2.99 -12.49
N GLY A 89 2.51 3.34 -12.45
CA GLY A 89 2.98 4.71 -12.36
C GLY A 89 3.04 5.22 -10.92
N ASP A 90 3.75 6.33 -10.73
CA ASP A 90 3.88 6.99 -9.44
C ASP A 90 2.53 7.59 -9.01
N PRO A 91 1.98 7.20 -7.84
CA PRO A 91 0.74 7.76 -7.31
C PRO A 91 0.91 9.19 -6.77
N THR A 92 2.15 9.68 -6.63
CA THR A 92 2.42 11.02 -6.08
C THR A 92 1.84 12.07 -7.02
N PRO A 93 0.92 12.94 -6.54
CA PRO A 93 0.41 14.03 -7.35
C PRO A 93 1.57 14.89 -7.84
N TYR A 94 1.61 15.20 -9.14
CA TYR A 94 2.55 16.20 -9.65
C TYR A 94 2.34 17.49 -8.82
N LYS A 95 3.35 17.87 -8.03
CA LYS A 95 3.38 19.19 -7.42
C LYS A 95 3.41 20.17 -8.59
N LEU A 96 2.29 20.86 -8.84
CA LEU A 96 2.29 22.05 -9.67
C LEU A 96 3.18 23.06 -8.93
N ALA A 97 4.42 23.19 -9.42
CA ALA A 97 5.33 24.26 -9.04
C ALA A 97 4.87 25.58 -9.67
#